data_AF-U6EEN9-F1
#
_entry.id   AF-U6EEN9-F1
#
_cell.length_a   1.000
_cell.length_b   1.000
_cell.length_c   1.000
_cell.angle_alpha   90.00
_cell.angle_beta   90.00
_cell.angle_gamma   90.00
#
_symmetry.space_group_name_H-M   'P 1'
#
loop_
_entity.id
_entity.type
_entity.pdbx_description
1 polymer ?
#
loop_
_entity_poly.entity_id
_entity_poly.type
_entity_poly.pdbx_seq_one_letter_code
_entity_poly.pdbx_strand_id
1 'polypeptide(L)'
;MVTIGILNLQGDVSEHQIMTQQAALKVGVEAEVLKVKTATEIAACDGIVISGGESTVIGRLIKENGIDKVLKEKKIPVMGTCAGMVLLGSGTDFQQPLLGLIPMKVKRNGFGRQRQSFEADLDLKSLETPYPGVFIRAPFAYEVGEGAVVLGQIQDKIIAVAYENYLATAFHPELTEDTRIHEYFIEEVLNCVE
;
A
#
# COMPACT_ATOMS: atom_id res chain seq x y z
N MET A 1 14.37 1.53 -17.39
CA MET A 1 14.49 1.94 -15.99
C MET A 1 13.12 2.38 -15.51
N VAL A 2 12.61 1.77 -14.42
CA VAL A 2 11.30 2.08 -13.82
C VAL A 2 11.51 3.00 -12.62
N THR A 3 10.70 4.05 -12.47
CA THR A 3 10.80 4.97 -11.34
C THR A 3 9.69 4.71 -10.32
N ILE A 4 10.05 4.32 -9.10
CA ILE A 4 9.11 4.06 -8.00
C ILE A 4 9.27 5.12 -6.91
N GLY A 5 8.19 5.86 -6.63
CA GLY A 5 8.17 6.89 -5.61
C GLY A 5 7.64 6.38 -4.27
N ILE A 6 8.35 6.62 -3.18
CA ILE A 6 7.86 6.44 -1.81
C ILE A 6 7.34 7.78 -1.30
N LEU A 7 6.05 7.86 -1.01
CA LEU A 7 5.39 9.10 -0.61
C LEU A 7 5.89 9.56 0.77
N ASN A 8 6.63 10.66 0.80
CA ASN A 8 7.35 11.15 1.97
C ASN A 8 6.65 12.36 2.62
N LEU A 9 5.37 12.19 2.94
CA LEU A 9 4.58 13.21 3.65
C LEU A 9 4.64 13.01 5.17
N GLN A 10 4.56 11.76 5.61
CA GLN A 10 4.71 11.31 7.01
C GLN A 10 4.81 9.77 6.99
N GLY A 11 5.50 9.16 7.96
CA GLY A 11 5.50 7.71 8.15
C GLY A 11 6.85 7.03 7.89
N ASP A 12 6.80 5.70 7.76
CA ASP A 12 7.97 4.80 7.67
C ASP A 12 8.47 4.71 6.22
N VAL A 13 9.09 5.79 5.76
CA VAL A 13 9.47 6.00 4.35
C VAL A 13 10.78 5.30 3.96
N SER A 14 11.73 5.22 4.90
CA SER A 14 13.08 4.72 4.59
C SER A 14 13.09 3.19 4.42
N GLU A 15 12.31 2.51 5.25
CA GLU A 15 12.11 1.07 5.27
C GLU A 15 11.50 0.62 3.94
N HIS A 16 10.45 1.30 3.49
CA HIS A 16 9.86 1.05 2.17
C HIS A 16 10.85 1.30 1.02
N GLN A 17 11.68 2.34 1.09
CA GLN A 17 12.68 2.60 0.05
C GLN A 17 13.68 1.45 -0.06
N ILE A 18 14.24 1.01 1.07
CA ILE A 18 15.22 -0.08 1.12
C ILE A 18 14.59 -1.37 0.59
N MET A 19 13.40 -1.72 1.07
CA MET A 19 12.69 -2.94 0.68
C MET A 19 12.34 -2.95 -0.82
N THR A 20 11.92 -1.81 -1.38
CA THR A 20 11.64 -1.68 -2.81
C THR A 20 12.91 -1.84 -3.65
N GLN A 21 14.04 -1.28 -3.20
CA GLN A 21 15.33 -1.44 -3.88
C GLN A 21 15.78 -2.91 -3.88
N GLN A 22 15.66 -3.58 -2.74
CA GLN A 22 16.00 -5.01 -2.63
C GLN A 22 15.09 -5.88 -3.50
N ALA A 23 13.79 -5.59 -3.54
CA ALA A 23 12.83 -6.29 -4.39
C ALA A 23 13.17 -6.11 -5.88
N ALA A 24 13.48 -4.89 -6.33
CA ALA A 24 13.86 -4.63 -7.72
C ALA A 24 15.10 -5.44 -8.16
N LEU A 25 16.09 -5.57 -7.27
CA LEU A 25 17.28 -6.40 -7.53
C LEU A 25 16.93 -7.89 -7.67
N LYS A 26 15.96 -8.40 -6.89
CA LYS A 26 15.53 -9.81 -6.96
C LYS A 26 14.68 -10.10 -8.20
N VAL A 27 13.81 -9.18 -8.60
CA VAL A 27 13.05 -9.28 -9.86
C VAL A 27 13.97 -9.11 -11.08
N GLY A 28 15.16 -8.49 -10.90
CA GLY A 28 16.13 -8.28 -11.97
C GLY A 28 15.81 -7.06 -12.84
N VAL A 29 15.16 -6.05 -12.26
CA VAL A 29 14.71 -4.83 -12.94
C VAL A 29 15.55 -3.64 -12.53
N GLU A 30 15.95 -2.82 -13.50
CA GLU A 30 16.59 -1.54 -13.23
C GLU A 30 15.53 -0.53 -12.74
N ALA A 31 15.50 -0.29 -11.43
CA ALA A 31 14.55 0.62 -10.80
C ALA A 31 15.23 1.77 -10.06
N GLU A 32 14.71 2.99 -10.26
CA GLU A 32 15.06 4.17 -9.49
C GLU A 32 14.02 4.37 -8.38
N VAL A 33 14.42 4.22 -7.12
CA VAL A 33 13.50 4.36 -5.97
C VAL A 33 13.75 5.68 -5.24
N LEU A 34 12.78 6.58 -5.33
CA LEU A 34 12.89 7.97 -4.87
C LEU A 34 11.92 8.27 -3.74
N LYS A 35 12.30 9.17 -2.82
CA LYS A 35 11.36 9.76 -1.86
C LYS A 35 10.69 10.96 -2.53
N VAL A 36 9.37 10.94 -2.68
CA VAL A 36 8.61 11.98 -3.40
C VAL A 36 7.62 12.68 -2.48
N LYS A 37 7.36 13.97 -2.69
CA LYS A 37 6.47 14.77 -1.83
C LYS A 37 5.46 15.61 -2.61
N THR A 38 5.75 15.91 -3.87
CA THR A 38 4.98 16.84 -4.68
C THR A 38 4.23 16.13 -5.80
N ALA A 39 3.15 16.74 -6.28
CA ALA A 39 2.39 16.25 -7.42
C ALA A 39 3.25 16.05 -8.68
N THR A 40 4.22 16.95 -8.91
CA THR A 40 5.12 16.87 -10.07
C THR A 40 6.08 15.68 -9.98
N GLU A 41 6.68 15.43 -8.81
CA GLU A 41 7.55 14.27 -8.60
C GLU A 41 6.75 12.96 -8.77
N ILE A 42 5.54 12.91 -8.21
CA ILE A 42 4.65 11.75 -8.31
C ILE A 42 4.22 11.51 -9.77
N ALA A 43 3.95 12.58 -10.52
CA ALA A 43 3.60 12.49 -11.93
C ALA A 43 4.73 11.93 -12.82
N ALA A 44 5.97 11.92 -12.35
CA ALA A 44 7.14 11.38 -13.03
C ALA A 44 7.47 9.94 -12.61
N CYS A 45 6.71 9.35 -11.67
CA CYS A 45 6.89 7.97 -11.23
C CYS A 45 5.97 7.02 -12.00
N ASP A 46 6.45 5.80 -12.22
CA ASP A 46 5.70 4.68 -12.78
C ASP A 46 4.90 3.93 -11.71
N GLY A 47 5.29 4.03 -10.44
CA GLY A 47 4.56 3.44 -9.31
C GLY A 47 4.77 4.23 -8.03
N ILE A 48 3.79 4.19 -7.12
CA ILE A 48 3.83 4.92 -5.85
C ILE A 48 3.58 3.98 -4.67
N VAL A 49 4.38 4.13 -3.62
CA VAL A 49 4.15 3.49 -2.32
C VAL A 49 3.69 4.54 -1.31
N ILE A 50 2.56 4.28 -0.66
CA ILE A 50 2.03 5.06 0.45
C ILE A 50 2.19 4.23 1.72
N SER A 51 3.15 4.63 2.55
CA SER A 51 3.51 3.90 3.77
C SER A 51 2.47 4.03 4.89
N GLY A 52 2.72 3.30 5.98
CA GLY A 52 2.04 3.47 7.25
C GLY A 52 2.27 4.86 7.88
N GLY A 53 1.51 5.19 8.92
CA GLY A 53 1.58 6.50 9.56
C GLY A 53 0.23 6.95 10.10
N GLU A 54 -0.03 8.26 10.13
CA GLU A 54 -1.36 8.78 10.45
C GLU A 54 -2.13 9.13 9.17
N SER A 55 -3.01 8.21 8.78
CA SER A 55 -3.89 8.33 7.61
C SER A 55 -4.64 9.67 7.51
N THR A 56 -5.10 10.29 8.60
CA THR A 56 -5.80 11.59 8.50
C THR A 56 -4.88 12.72 8.05
N VAL A 57 -3.64 12.73 8.56
CA VAL A 57 -2.61 13.73 8.22
C VAL A 57 -2.15 13.52 6.79
N ILE A 58 -1.80 12.27 6.44
CA ILE A 58 -1.36 11.92 5.09
C ILE A 58 -2.45 12.24 4.07
N GLY A 59 -3.71 11.85 4.33
CA GLY A 59 -4.84 12.12 3.45
C GLY A 59 -5.08 13.62 3.25
N ARG A 60 -4.98 14.44 4.31
CA ARG A 60 -5.07 15.90 4.20
C ARG A 60 -3.95 16.46 3.32
N LEU A 61 -2.70 16.08 3.57
CA LEU A 61 -1.55 16.55 2.80
C LEU A 61 -1.63 16.13 1.33
N ILE A 62 -2.11 14.92 1.03
CA ILE A 62 -2.35 14.46 -0.34
C ILE A 62 -3.32 15.39 -1.07
N LYS A 63 -4.44 15.75 -0.43
CA LYS A 63 -5.44 16.66 -1.01
C LYS A 63 -4.92 18.08 -1.18
N GLU A 64 -4.26 18.63 -0.16
CA GLU A 64 -3.73 20.00 -0.18
C GLU A 64 -2.68 20.19 -1.29
N ASN A 65 -1.89 19.15 -1.57
CA ASN A 65 -0.87 19.18 -2.62
C ASN A 65 -1.37 18.72 -3.99
N GLY A 66 -2.66 18.41 -4.15
CA GLY A 66 -3.25 17.97 -5.42
C GLY A 66 -2.75 16.62 -5.93
N ILE A 67 -2.17 15.80 -5.04
CA ILE A 67 -1.57 14.49 -5.38
C ILE A 67 -2.65 13.49 -5.79
N ASP A 68 -3.82 13.55 -5.16
CA ASP A 68 -4.96 12.68 -5.47
C ASP A 68 -5.42 12.80 -6.91
N LYS A 69 -5.35 14.01 -7.48
CA LYS A 69 -5.71 14.26 -8.89
C LYS A 69 -4.72 13.56 -9.81
N VAL A 70 -3.42 13.74 -9.58
CA VAL A 70 -2.37 13.11 -10.39
C VAL A 70 -2.49 11.60 -10.39
N LEU A 71 -2.63 10.98 -9.20
CA LEU A 71 -2.76 9.53 -9.07
C LEU A 71 -3.95 8.99 -9.87
N LYS A 72 -5.09 9.70 -9.84
CA LYS A 72 -6.32 9.30 -10.55
C LYS A 72 -6.26 9.54 -12.05
N GLU A 73 -5.82 10.72 -12.46
CA GLU A 73 -5.80 11.12 -13.88
C GLU A 73 -4.80 10.28 -14.67
N LYS A 74 -3.63 10.01 -14.09
CA LYS A 74 -2.60 9.17 -14.72
C LYS A 74 -2.76 7.68 -14.46
N LYS A 75 -3.68 7.28 -13.56
CA LYS A 75 -3.86 5.90 -13.12
C LYS A 75 -2.56 5.24 -12.68
N ILE A 76 -1.71 5.97 -11.93
CA ILE A 76 -0.41 5.46 -11.48
C ILE A 76 -0.64 4.29 -10.51
N PRO A 77 0.01 3.13 -10.67
CA PRO A 77 -0.02 2.03 -9.71
C PRO A 77 0.30 2.48 -8.29
N VAL A 78 -0.45 2.00 -7.30
CA VAL A 78 -0.25 2.37 -5.89
C VAL A 78 -0.25 1.15 -4.97
N MET A 79 0.81 1.00 -4.18
CA MET A 79 0.83 0.14 -3.00
C MET A 79 0.58 0.97 -1.74
N GLY A 80 -0.44 0.64 -0.97
CA GLY A 80 -0.77 1.28 0.30
C GLY A 80 -0.65 0.32 1.47
N THR A 81 0.23 0.60 2.43
CA THR A 81 0.43 -0.24 3.63
C THR A 81 -0.12 0.45 4.87
N CYS A 82 -0.82 -0.30 5.74
CA CYS A 82 -1.42 0.21 6.97
C CYS A 82 -2.26 1.50 6.74
N ALA A 83 -1.73 2.68 7.06
CA ALA A 83 -2.40 3.95 6.75
C ALA A 83 -2.69 4.13 5.25
N GLY A 84 -1.79 3.68 4.38
CA GLY A 84 -1.99 3.64 2.93
C GLY A 84 -3.20 2.79 2.52
N MET A 85 -3.42 1.63 3.16
CA MET A 85 -4.62 0.82 2.93
C MET A 85 -5.89 1.60 3.26
N VAL A 86 -5.92 2.32 4.38
CA VAL A 86 -7.06 3.18 4.73
C VAL A 86 -7.32 4.20 3.64
N LEU A 87 -6.27 4.87 3.17
CA LEU A 87 -6.36 5.93 2.15
C LEU A 87 -6.83 5.40 0.79
N LEU A 88 -6.43 4.19 0.39
CA LEU A 88 -6.84 3.59 -0.87
C LEU A 88 -8.33 3.22 -0.91
N GLY A 89 -8.94 2.94 0.24
CA GLY A 89 -10.36 2.57 0.33
C GLY A 89 -11.31 3.67 -0.10
N SER A 90 -12.49 3.28 -0.59
CA SER A 90 -13.60 4.17 -0.96
C SER A 90 -14.41 4.65 0.25
N GLY A 91 -14.22 4.04 1.42
CA GLY A 91 -14.83 4.48 2.67
C GLY A 91 -14.07 4.00 3.91
N THR A 92 -14.27 4.69 5.03
CA THR A 92 -13.72 4.29 6.33
C THR A 92 -14.67 4.67 7.48
N ASP A 93 -14.43 4.16 8.68
CA ASP A 93 -15.24 4.39 9.88
C ASP A 93 -14.99 5.77 10.53
N PHE A 94 -14.29 6.66 9.83
CA PHE A 94 -13.96 8.00 10.24
C PHE A 94 -14.07 8.99 9.06
N GLN A 95 -14.49 10.23 9.31
CA GLN A 95 -14.54 11.26 8.27
C GLN A 95 -13.13 11.82 8.02
N GLN A 96 -12.52 11.45 6.89
CA GLN A 96 -11.21 11.92 6.47
C GLN A 96 -11.08 11.92 4.94
N PRO A 97 -10.10 12.66 4.39
CA PRO A 97 -9.78 12.54 2.98
C PRO A 97 -9.26 11.15 2.61
N LEU A 98 -9.85 10.58 1.57
CA LEU A 98 -9.45 9.29 0.98
C LEU A 98 -9.10 9.48 -0.51
N LEU A 99 -8.31 8.56 -1.03
CA LEU A 99 -8.06 8.42 -2.47
C LEU A 99 -9.24 7.72 -3.14
N GLY A 100 -9.76 6.64 -2.53
CA GLY A 100 -10.89 5.88 -3.09
C GLY A 100 -10.55 5.21 -4.42
N LEU A 101 -9.36 4.62 -4.50
CA LEU A 101 -8.86 3.91 -5.70
C LEU A 101 -9.27 2.44 -5.69
N ILE A 102 -9.51 1.86 -4.52
CA ILE A 102 -9.99 0.49 -4.35
C ILE A 102 -11.44 0.55 -3.84
N PRO A 103 -12.40 -0.16 -4.47
CA PRO A 103 -13.78 -0.22 -4.00
C PRO A 103 -13.85 -1.08 -2.73
N MET A 104 -13.40 -0.57 -1.60
CA MET A 104 -13.42 -1.25 -0.30
C MET A 104 -13.70 -0.29 0.84
N LYS A 105 -14.29 -0.80 1.92
CA LYS A 105 -14.44 -0.04 3.17
C LYS A 105 -13.50 -0.58 4.23
N VAL A 106 -12.75 0.33 4.85
CA VAL A 106 -11.66 0.00 5.77
C VAL A 106 -11.98 0.49 7.17
N LYS A 107 -11.85 -0.37 8.17
CA LYS A 107 -11.93 -0.02 9.58
C LYS A 107 -10.54 0.31 10.13
N ARG A 108 -10.35 1.49 10.71
CA ARG A 108 -9.07 1.91 11.33
C ARG A 108 -8.84 1.15 12.63
N ASN A 109 -7.59 0.81 12.94
CA ASN A 109 -7.19 0.19 14.21
C ASN A 109 -8.10 -0.99 14.63
N GLY A 110 -8.45 -1.84 13.67
CA GLY A 110 -9.61 -2.72 13.77
C GLY A 110 -9.38 -4.02 14.55
N PHE A 111 -8.14 -4.38 14.89
CA PHE A 111 -7.79 -5.63 15.56
C PHE A 111 -8.01 -5.62 17.10
N GLY A 112 -8.45 -4.50 17.66
CA GLY A 112 -8.78 -4.35 19.09
C GLY A 112 -7.59 -4.02 19.98
N ARG A 113 -7.85 -3.67 21.26
CA ARG A 113 -6.84 -3.12 22.20
C ARG A 113 -5.73 -4.11 22.56
N GLN A 114 -6.03 -5.40 22.71
CA GLN A 114 -5.05 -6.41 23.10
C GLN A 114 -4.11 -6.82 21.95
N ARG A 115 -4.57 -6.69 20.71
CA ARG A 115 -3.82 -7.04 19.48
C ARG A 115 -3.44 -5.78 18.71
N GLN A 116 -3.07 -4.73 19.43
CA GLN A 116 -2.60 -3.50 18.81
C GLN A 116 -1.28 -3.68 18.09
N SER A 117 -0.43 -4.62 18.48
CA SER A 117 0.69 -5.05 17.65
C SER A 117 0.87 -6.56 17.77
N PHE A 118 1.02 -7.25 16.64
CA PHE A 118 1.29 -8.69 16.62
C PHE A 118 1.92 -9.10 15.29
N GLU A 119 2.51 -10.29 15.28
CA GLU A 119 3.02 -10.94 14.07
C GLU A 119 2.19 -12.20 13.78
N ALA A 120 2.03 -12.53 12.51
CA ALA A 120 1.35 -13.75 12.07
C ALA A 120 1.86 -14.19 10.70
N ASP A 121 2.04 -15.50 10.51
CA ASP A 121 2.27 -16.07 9.19
C ASP A 121 0.99 -15.97 8.36
N LEU A 122 1.11 -15.44 7.14
CA LEU A 122 -0.01 -15.11 6.26
C LEU A 122 -0.02 -16.02 5.04
N ASP A 123 -1.12 -16.77 4.88
CA ASP A 123 -1.42 -17.47 3.64
C ASP A 123 -2.03 -16.46 2.64
N LEU A 124 -1.20 -15.97 1.73
CA LEU A 124 -1.60 -15.00 0.70
C LEU A 124 -1.77 -15.71 -0.64
N LYS A 125 -2.89 -15.49 -1.34
CA LYS A 125 -3.18 -16.13 -2.65
C LYS A 125 -2.13 -15.83 -3.72
N SER A 126 -1.40 -14.72 -3.58
CA SER A 126 -0.33 -14.32 -4.49
C SER A 126 1.00 -15.02 -4.23
N LEU A 127 1.14 -15.78 -3.13
CA LEU A 127 2.40 -16.39 -2.71
C LEU A 127 2.24 -17.89 -2.46
N GLU A 128 3.27 -18.67 -2.80
CA GLU A 128 3.25 -20.13 -2.62
C GLU A 128 3.51 -20.57 -1.17
N THR A 129 4.24 -19.77 -0.40
CA THR A 129 4.60 -20.06 0.99
C THR A 129 4.15 -18.93 1.91
N PRO A 130 3.89 -19.22 3.21
CA PRO A 130 3.43 -18.20 4.16
C PRO A 130 4.33 -16.97 4.22
N TYR A 131 3.74 -15.79 4.39
CA TYR A 131 4.45 -14.52 4.51
C TYR A 131 4.45 -14.01 5.96
N PRO A 132 5.59 -13.58 6.52
CA PRO A 132 5.65 -13.07 7.89
C PRO A 132 4.99 -11.69 7.99
N GLY A 133 3.74 -11.61 8.45
CA GLY A 133 3.00 -10.36 8.56
C GLY A 133 3.24 -9.63 9.87
N VAL A 134 3.69 -8.37 9.80
CA VAL A 134 3.84 -7.48 10.96
C VAL A 134 2.66 -6.50 11.03
N PHE A 135 1.87 -6.54 12.10
CA PHE A 135 0.68 -5.69 12.27
C PHE A 135 0.92 -4.69 13.40
N ILE A 136 0.80 -3.39 13.11
CA ILE A 136 0.92 -2.31 14.09
C ILE A 136 -0.30 -1.39 13.96
N ARG A 137 -1.17 -1.46 14.97
CA ARG A 137 -2.49 -0.85 15.04
C ARG A 137 -3.26 -1.00 13.73
N ALA A 138 -3.17 -2.19 13.16
CA ALA A 138 -3.53 -2.42 11.78
C ALA A 138 -5.01 -2.11 11.49
N PRO A 139 -5.32 -1.56 10.31
CA PRO A 139 -6.68 -1.52 9.81
C PRO A 139 -7.09 -2.89 9.23
N PHE A 140 -8.35 -3.05 8.84
CA PHE A 140 -8.76 -4.15 7.97
C PHE A 140 -9.92 -3.72 7.06
N ALA A 141 -10.04 -4.35 5.89
CA ALA A 141 -11.22 -4.16 5.04
C ALA A 141 -12.36 -5.06 5.53
N TYR A 142 -13.54 -4.49 5.71
CA TYR A 142 -14.76 -5.23 6.11
C TYR A 142 -15.77 -5.38 4.98
N GLU A 143 -15.56 -4.67 3.88
CA GLU A 143 -16.36 -4.74 2.66
C GLU A 143 -15.42 -4.54 1.47
N VAL A 144 -15.56 -5.39 0.45
CA VAL A 144 -14.82 -5.31 -0.82
C VAL A 144 -15.85 -5.42 -1.93
N GLY A 145 -15.82 -4.46 -2.85
CA GLY A 145 -16.73 -4.32 -3.97
C GLY A 145 -16.32 -5.15 -5.18
N GLU A 146 -17.12 -5.05 -6.23
CA GLU A 146 -16.92 -5.83 -7.46
C GLU A 146 -15.57 -5.53 -8.13
N GLY A 147 -14.95 -6.57 -8.69
CA GLY A 147 -13.65 -6.51 -9.37
C GLY A 147 -12.43 -6.55 -8.44
N ALA A 148 -12.58 -6.20 -7.16
CA ALA A 148 -11.46 -6.26 -6.20
C ALA A 148 -11.24 -7.69 -5.69
N VAL A 149 -9.98 -8.10 -5.63
CA VAL A 149 -9.54 -9.45 -5.28
C VAL A 149 -8.98 -9.45 -3.87
N VAL A 150 -9.59 -10.25 -3.00
CA VAL A 150 -9.07 -10.53 -1.65
C VAL A 150 -7.89 -11.49 -1.76
N LEU A 151 -6.69 -11.00 -1.45
CA LEU A 151 -5.44 -11.76 -1.47
C LEU A 151 -5.18 -12.48 -0.15
N GLY A 152 -5.63 -11.92 0.98
CA GLY A 152 -5.38 -12.51 2.30
C GLY A 152 -6.36 -12.06 3.36
N GLN A 153 -6.61 -12.94 4.34
CA GLN A 153 -7.51 -12.68 5.46
C GLN A 153 -7.00 -13.35 6.75
N ILE A 154 -7.24 -12.72 7.90
CA ILE A 154 -7.09 -13.33 9.23
C ILE A 154 -8.47 -13.40 9.85
N GLN A 155 -8.98 -14.62 10.07
CA GLN A 155 -10.35 -14.85 10.50
C GLN A 155 -11.35 -14.21 9.52
N ASP A 156 -12.10 -13.21 9.97
CA ASP A 156 -13.09 -12.44 9.22
C ASP A 156 -12.55 -11.09 8.70
N LYS A 157 -11.26 -10.81 8.89
CA LYS A 157 -10.64 -9.51 8.59
C LYS A 157 -9.79 -9.62 7.34
N ILE A 158 -10.16 -8.86 6.31
CA ILE A 158 -9.40 -8.82 5.06
C ILE A 158 -8.17 -7.94 5.27
N ILE A 159 -6.99 -8.52 5.02
CA ILE A 159 -5.68 -7.91 5.30
C ILE A 159 -4.85 -7.61 4.06
N ALA A 160 -5.25 -8.12 2.89
CA ALA A 160 -4.65 -7.77 1.62
C ALA A 160 -5.69 -7.78 0.49
N VAL A 161 -5.70 -6.72 -0.32
CA VAL A 161 -6.62 -6.54 -1.45
C VAL A 161 -5.85 -6.02 -2.65
N ALA A 162 -6.10 -6.58 -3.83
CA ALA A 162 -5.67 -6.04 -5.11
C ALA A 162 -6.88 -5.60 -5.93
N TYR A 163 -6.76 -4.50 -6.68
CA TYR A 163 -7.78 -4.02 -7.59
C TYR A 163 -7.12 -3.23 -8.71
N GLU A 164 -7.31 -3.66 -9.96
CA GLU A 164 -6.56 -3.11 -11.11
C GLU A 164 -5.05 -3.12 -10.78
N ASN A 165 -4.41 -1.96 -10.82
CA ASN A 165 -2.99 -1.76 -10.51
C ASN A 165 -2.75 -1.23 -9.08
N TYR A 166 -3.71 -1.43 -8.18
CA TYR A 166 -3.61 -1.00 -6.78
C TYR A 166 -3.50 -2.20 -5.85
N LEU A 167 -2.60 -2.09 -4.88
CA LEU A 167 -2.37 -3.07 -3.83
C LEU A 167 -2.55 -2.41 -2.47
N ALA A 168 -3.31 -3.03 -1.57
CA ALA A 168 -3.47 -2.57 -0.21
C ALA A 168 -3.21 -3.68 0.81
N THR A 169 -2.37 -3.40 1.81
CA THR A 169 -2.06 -4.33 2.91
C THR A 169 -2.32 -3.70 4.27
N ALA A 170 -2.88 -4.48 5.18
CA ALA A 170 -3.09 -4.08 6.57
C ALA A 170 -1.80 -4.17 7.41
N PHE A 171 -0.87 -5.01 6.98
CA PHE A 171 0.42 -5.25 7.60
C PHE A 171 1.53 -4.42 6.94
N HIS A 172 2.70 -4.43 7.59
CA HIS A 172 3.89 -3.69 7.25
C HIS A 172 4.95 -4.60 6.61
N PRO A 173 4.89 -4.86 5.28
CA PRO A 173 5.90 -5.69 4.60
C PRO A 173 7.31 -5.10 4.69
N GLU A 174 7.43 -3.78 4.84
CA GLU A 174 8.68 -3.05 5.00
C GLU A 174 9.41 -3.30 6.33
N LEU A 175 8.73 -3.92 7.31
CA LEU A 175 9.31 -4.27 8.62
C LEU A 175 9.75 -5.73 8.68
N THR A 176 9.83 -6.41 7.54
CA THR A 176 10.28 -7.79 7.40
C THR A 176 11.60 -7.84 6.62
N GLU A 177 12.18 -9.03 6.44
CA GLU A 177 13.27 -9.26 5.46
C GLU A 177 12.74 -9.88 4.15
N ASP A 178 11.42 -10.04 4.04
CA ASP A 178 10.75 -10.73 2.95
C ASP A 178 10.17 -9.73 1.94
N THR A 179 10.86 -9.62 0.80
CA THR A 179 10.58 -8.68 -0.29
C THR A 179 9.40 -9.05 -1.16
N ARG A 180 8.80 -10.24 -1.01
CA ARG A 180 7.82 -10.80 -1.97
C ARG A 180 6.61 -9.90 -2.24
N ILE A 181 6.19 -9.08 -1.28
CA ILE A 181 5.09 -8.12 -1.47
C ILE A 181 5.50 -6.93 -2.33
N HIS A 182 6.73 -6.43 -2.14
CA HIS A 182 7.28 -5.38 -2.98
C HIS A 182 7.64 -5.91 -4.37
N GLU A 183 8.08 -7.17 -4.50
CA GLU A 183 8.29 -7.85 -5.78
C GLU A 183 6.97 -7.92 -6.56
N TYR A 184 5.90 -8.41 -5.92
CA TYR A 184 4.56 -8.43 -6.49
C TYR A 184 4.13 -7.03 -6.98
N PHE A 185 4.34 -5.98 -6.18
CA PHE A 185 4.00 -4.62 -6.60
C PHE A 185 4.83 -4.13 -7.80
N ILE A 186 6.13 -4.44 -7.86
CA ILE A 186 6.99 -4.08 -8.99
C ILE A 186 6.51 -4.77 -10.27
N GLU A 187 6.12 -6.03 -10.19
CA GLU A 187 5.54 -6.76 -11.33
C GLU A 187 4.26 -6.09 -11.84
N GLU A 188 3.36 -5.66 -10.95
CA GLU A 188 2.16 -4.91 -11.33
C GLU A 188 2.48 -3.55 -11.97
N VAL A 189 3.54 -2.87 -11.51
CA VAL A 189 4.03 -1.62 -12.14
C VAL A 189 4.49 -1.90 -13.56
N LEU A 190 5.28 -2.96 -13.78
CA LEU A 190 5.79 -3.33 -15.11
C LEU A 190 4.66 -3.64 -16.09
N ASN A 191 3.64 -4.39 -15.64
CA ASN A 191 2.46 -4.72 -16.44
C ASN A 191 1.68 -3.47 -16.91
N CYS A 192 1.87 -2.31 -16.28
CA CYS A 192 1.23 -1.05 -16.66
C CYS A 192 2.09 -0.19 -17.61
N VAL A 193 3.40 -0.47 -17.71
CA VAL A 193 4.37 0.30 -18.50
C VAL A 193 4.63 -0.35 -19.86
N GLU A 194 4.43 -1.67 -19.97
CA GLU A 194 4.46 -2.43 -21.24
C GLU A 194 3.22 -2.19 -22.12
#